data_AF-A0A2T2VMN4-F1
#
_entry.id   AF-A0A2T2VMN4-F1
#
_cell.length_a   1.000
_cell.length_b   1.000
_cell.length_c   1.000
_cell.angle_alpha   90.00
_cell.angle_beta   90.00
_cell.angle_gamma   90.00
#
_symmetry.space_group_name_H-M   'P 1'
#
loop_
_entity.id
_entity.type
_entity.pdbx_description
1 polymer ?
#
loop_
_entity_poly.entity_id
_entity_poly.type
_entity_poly.pdbx_seq_one_letter_code
_entity_poly.pdbx_strand_id
1 'polypeptide(L)'
;MYKKIITLLFALSSTLAFAQNNSELELHHFASRISPHAEYVRYTYSYNSHKILDHQLLRMFALDGQYIKSKTSLSAAAKSTLNSSLKGPYLYWKDDEWKSVTVDTINDGKIHEVIIQNSELGYLEVRDLNLHAADTLVQMRIFNPDPLTPNGLTYGGIHTDMNDGNGSVLDSLSIVDAIDVDAVGGSVYLKNKYVEVMDFDAPYIPISTNPSKWLDGRSSDEFEQVMVTYHITKQNQYLEALGYNSILNYAIHVDPQALNGQDNSLFNWGTTPPRLFFGEGGVDDAEDADVIIHELGHAISHGAAPGTTNGTERRTFDEALGDYFAERYGRLNGVTSTRIFDWDGNNTFWDGRSAVYDGFKNYQNLVFFGIYEHTD
;
A
#
# COMPACT_ATOMS: atom_id res chain seq x y z
N MET A 1 55.61 -18.88 -52.12
CA MET A 1 54.54 -17.87 -51.94
C MET A 1 54.07 -17.93 -50.49
N TYR A 2 54.18 -16.79 -49.78
CA TYR A 2 53.38 -16.33 -48.63
C TYR A 2 53.20 -17.26 -47.40
N LYS A 3 53.34 -16.85 -46.14
CA LYS A 3 53.77 -15.62 -45.45
C LYS A 3 54.00 -16.03 -43.98
N LYS A 4 55.07 -15.52 -43.34
CA LYS A 4 55.28 -15.59 -41.89
C LYS A 4 54.17 -14.80 -41.18
N ILE A 5 53.57 -15.36 -40.13
CA ILE A 5 52.79 -14.59 -39.15
C ILE A 5 53.66 -14.40 -37.91
N ILE A 6 53.81 -13.13 -37.58
CA ILE A 6 54.56 -12.56 -36.46
C ILE A 6 53.64 -12.54 -35.23
N THR A 7 54.24 -12.85 -34.09
CA THR A 7 53.87 -12.64 -32.69
C THR A 7 52.85 -11.52 -32.41
N LEU A 8 51.98 -11.72 -31.43
CA LEU A 8 51.67 -10.63 -30.48
C LEU A 8 51.34 -11.19 -29.09
N LEU A 9 52.28 -10.96 -28.17
CA LEU A 9 52.16 -11.14 -26.73
C LEU A 9 51.34 -9.93 -26.22
N PHE A 10 50.07 -10.12 -25.84
CA PHE A 10 49.34 -9.06 -25.16
C PHE A 10 49.68 -9.11 -23.67
N ALA A 11 50.56 -8.21 -23.26
CA ALA A 11 50.82 -7.90 -21.87
C ALA A 11 49.53 -7.36 -21.24
N LEU A 12 49.05 -8.07 -20.22
CA LEU A 12 47.98 -7.59 -19.34
C LEU A 12 48.58 -6.43 -18.52
N SER A 13 48.36 -5.19 -18.96
CA SER A 13 48.63 -4.01 -18.15
C SER A 13 47.66 -4.00 -16.98
N SER A 14 48.08 -4.57 -15.86
CA SER A 14 47.47 -4.35 -14.57
C SER A 14 47.71 -2.90 -14.18
N THR A 15 46.72 -2.05 -14.44
CA THR A 15 46.61 -0.76 -13.76
C THR A 15 46.32 -1.06 -12.29
N LEU A 16 47.38 -1.17 -11.50
CA LEU A 16 47.33 -1.03 -10.05
C LEU A 16 46.80 0.38 -9.74
N ALA A 17 45.48 0.52 -9.73
CA ALA A 17 44.86 1.60 -8.98
C ALA A 17 45.19 1.33 -7.52
N PHE A 18 46.13 2.11 -6.98
CA PHE A 18 46.42 2.16 -5.57
C PHE A 18 45.11 2.45 -4.82
N ALA A 19 44.51 1.42 -4.25
CA ALA A 19 43.58 1.61 -3.16
C ALA A 19 44.38 2.25 -2.04
N GLN A 20 44.12 3.53 -1.76
CA GLN A 20 44.49 4.13 -0.48
C GLN A 20 43.88 3.22 0.59
N ASN A 21 44.72 2.40 1.23
CA ASN A 21 44.36 1.76 2.48
C ASN A 21 44.13 2.91 3.46
N ASN A 22 42.87 3.32 3.63
CA ASN A 22 42.46 4.21 4.71
C ASN A 22 42.70 3.46 6.02
N SER A 23 43.94 3.49 6.52
CA SER A 23 44.38 2.87 7.77
C SER A 23 43.68 3.44 9.01
N GLU A 24 42.82 4.43 8.80
CA GLU A 24 42.10 5.18 9.84
C GLU A 24 40.60 4.84 9.88
N LEU A 25 40.04 4.18 8.85
CA LEU A 25 38.64 3.73 8.86
C LEU A 25 38.53 2.32 9.43
N GLU A 26 37.98 2.23 10.63
CA GLU A 26 37.87 1.00 11.40
C GLU A 26 36.42 0.47 11.42
N LEU A 27 36.30 -0.85 11.54
CA LEU A 27 35.03 -1.57 11.68
C LEU A 27 34.93 -2.13 13.11
N HIS A 28 33.81 -1.85 13.76
CA HIS A 28 33.50 -2.35 15.11
C HIS A 28 32.31 -3.28 15.03
N HIS A 29 32.44 -4.50 15.56
CA HIS A 29 31.30 -5.42 15.63
C HIS A 29 30.18 -4.80 16.46
N PHE A 30 28.94 -4.94 15.99
CA PHE A 30 27.76 -4.38 16.63
C PHE A 30 26.77 -5.48 17.05
N ALA A 31 26.40 -6.36 16.13
CA ALA A 31 25.43 -7.42 16.41
C ALA A 31 25.59 -8.59 15.42
N SER A 32 25.15 -9.78 15.84
CA SER A 32 25.05 -10.95 14.98
C SER A 32 23.63 -11.53 15.05
N ARG A 33 23.12 -12.04 13.92
CA ARG A 33 21.87 -12.80 13.82
C ARG A 33 22.09 -14.03 12.97
N ILE A 34 21.59 -15.18 13.41
CA ILE A 34 21.63 -16.43 12.65
C ILE A 34 20.22 -16.74 12.12
N SER A 35 20.12 -17.07 10.84
CA SER A 35 18.93 -17.66 10.23
C SER A 35 19.19 -19.14 9.92
N PRO A 36 18.17 -19.93 9.48
CA PRO A 36 18.39 -21.29 9.02
C PRO A 36 19.36 -21.44 7.84
N HIS A 37 19.75 -20.34 7.18
CA HIS A 37 20.55 -20.36 5.95
C HIS A 37 21.89 -19.63 6.05
N ALA A 38 22.06 -18.73 7.03
CA ALA A 38 23.26 -17.88 7.11
C ALA A 38 23.42 -17.19 8.46
N GLU A 39 24.65 -16.78 8.74
CA GLU A 39 24.98 -15.81 9.79
C GLU A 39 25.10 -14.40 9.20
N TYR A 40 24.50 -13.42 9.88
CA TYR A 40 24.48 -12.01 9.53
C TYR A 40 25.21 -11.22 10.61
N VAL A 41 26.36 -10.66 10.28
CA VAL A 41 27.20 -9.90 11.21
C VAL A 41 27.20 -8.43 10.82
N ARG A 42 26.75 -7.57 11.73
CA ARG A 42 26.72 -6.12 11.57
C ARG A 42 27.91 -5.46 12.24
N TYR A 43 28.46 -4.46 11.58
CA TYR A 43 29.52 -3.60 12.09
C TYR A 43 29.12 -2.13 11.96
N THR A 44 29.61 -1.31 12.87
CA THR A 44 29.62 0.16 12.78
C THR A 44 31.00 0.66 12.36
N TYR A 45 31.07 1.91 11.90
CA TYR A 45 32.32 2.53 11.46
C TYR A 45 32.87 3.52 12.49
N SER A 46 34.19 3.64 12.55
CA SER A 46 34.86 4.82 13.12
C SER A 46 35.97 5.30 12.19
N TYR A 47 36.26 6.59 12.23
CA TYR A 47 37.39 7.19 11.52
C TYR A 47 38.18 8.07 12.49
N ASN A 48 39.49 7.83 12.62
CA ASN A 48 40.35 8.55 13.58
C ASN A 48 39.78 8.58 15.01
N SER A 49 39.34 7.44 15.53
CA SER A 49 38.69 7.30 16.84
C SER A 49 37.33 8.01 17.00
N HIS A 50 36.79 8.61 15.94
CA HIS A 50 35.45 9.23 15.95
C HIS A 50 34.44 8.28 15.33
N LYS A 51 33.33 8.03 16.03
CA LYS A 51 32.27 7.14 15.53
C LYS A 51 31.53 7.80 14.35
N ILE A 52 31.28 7.03 13.30
CA ILE A 52 30.44 7.48 12.18
C ILE A 52 29.00 7.10 12.47
N LEU A 53 28.09 8.08 12.47
CA LEU A 53 26.66 7.86 12.71
C LEU A 53 25.95 7.28 11.49
N ASP A 54 24.82 6.61 11.74
CA ASP A 54 23.87 6.05 10.76
C ASP A 54 24.41 5.00 9.76
N HIS A 55 25.73 4.86 9.66
CA HIS A 55 26.36 3.97 8.69
C HIS A 55 26.77 2.64 9.30
N GLN A 56 26.53 1.56 8.55
CA GLN A 56 26.79 0.18 8.97
C GLN A 56 27.33 -0.66 7.82
N LEU A 57 28.07 -1.72 8.17
CA LEU A 57 28.42 -2.82 7.28
C LEU A 57 27.67 -4.07 7.73
N LEU A 58 26.96 -4.71 6.81
CA LEU A 58 26.44 -6.06 7.00
C LEU A 58 27.30 -7.04 6.22
N ARG A 59 27.80 -8.09 6.88
CA ARG A 59 28.43 -9.25 6.26
C ARG A 59 27.56 -10.48 6.46
N MET A 60 27.46 -11.30 5.42
CA MET A 60 26.71 -12.54 5.42
C MET A 60 27.69 -13.70 5.23
N PHE A 61 27.60 -14.70 6.09
CA PHE A 61 28.39 -15.92 6.07
C PHE A 61 27.45 -17.13 5.97
N ALA A 62 27.88 -18.18 5.28
CA ALA A 62 27.24 -19.49 5.36
C ALA A 62 27.43 -20.07 6.76
N LEU A 63 26.63 -21.08 7.12
CA LEU A 63 26.67 -21.68 8.46
C LEU A 63 27.98 -22.41 8.77
N ASP A 64 28.77 -22.73 7.74
CA ASP A 64 30.13 -23.27 7.86
C ASP A 64 31.21 -22.18 8.00
N GLY A 65 30.81 -20.90 8.08
CA GLY A 65 31.68 -19.74 8.21
C GLY A 65 32.19 -19.19 6.87
N GLN A 66 31.81 -19.75 5.72
CA GLN A 66 32.23 -19.22 4.44
C GLN A 66 31.60 -17.85 4.16
N TYR A 67 32.41 -16.84 3.83
CA TYR A 67 31.90 -15.53 3.44
C TYR A 67 31.07 -15.62 2.15
N ILE A 68 29.89 -15.01 2.15
CA ILE A 68 28.98 -14.96 0.99
C ILE A 68 29.04 -13.57 0.35
N LYS A 69 28.63 -12.53 1.07
CA LYS A 69 28.52 -11.17 0.55
C LYS A 69 28.46 -10.13 1.67
N SER A 70 28.54 -8.85 1.29
CA SER A 70 28.36 -7.73 2.19
C SER A 70 27.62 -6.57 1.55
N LYS A 71 27.05 -5.69 2.38
CA LYS A 71 26.40 -4.44 1.99
C LYS A 71 26.79 -3.36 3.01
N THR A 72 27.20 -2.20 2.51
CA THR A 72 27.50 -1.02 3.34
C THR A 72 26.50 0.09 3.06
N SER A 73 26.14 0.86 4.08
CA SER A 73 25.44 2.14 3.90
C SER A 73 26.37 3.35 3.82
N LEU A 74 27.69 3.18 4.05
CA LEU A 74 28.65 4.26 3.86
C LEU A 74 28.94 4.42 2.36
N SER A 75 28.50 5.54 1.78
CA SER A 75 28.61 5.78 0.34
C SER A 75 30.06 5.97 -0.11
N ALA A 76 30.32 5.74 -1.40
CA ALA A 76 31.64 6.00 -1.99
C ALA A 76 32.05 7.48 -1.86
N ALA A 77 31.10 8.40 -2.04
CA ALA A 77 31.30 9.83 -1.86
C ALA A 77 31.73 10.16 -0.43
N ALA A 78 30.94 9.73 0.57
CA ALA A 78 31.26 9.92 1.99
C ALA A 78 32.63 9.35 2.35
N LYS A 79 32.95 8.16 1.83
CA LYS A 79 34.24 7.51 2.08
C LYS A 79 35.42 8.27 1.45
N SER A 80 35.24 8.85 0.27
CA SER A 80 36.30 9.60 -0.44
C SER A 80 36.64 10.97 0.18
N THR A 81 35.72 11.53 0.97
CA THR A 81 35.88 12.85 1.60
C THR A 81 36.37 12.80 3.05
N LEU A 82 36.54 11.59 3.62
CA LEU A 82 37.16 11.39 4.93
C LEU A 82 38.60 11.93 4.93
N ASN A 83 38.92 12.75 5.94
CA ASN A 83 40.24 13.35 6.07
C ASN A 83 40.55 13.71 7.53
N SER A 84 41.84 13.89 7.85
CA SER A 84 42.35 14.10 9.21
C SER A 84 41.92 15.42 9.87
N SER A 85 41.32 16.36 9.14
CA SER A 85 40.81 17.60 9.72
C SER A 85 39.49 17.42 10.49
N LEU A 86 38.74 16.35 10.18
CA LEU A 86 37.46 16.04 10.80
C LEU A 86 37.60 15.85 12.32
N LYS A 87 36.64 16.40 13.08
CA LYS A 87 36.60 16.35 14.55
C LYS A 87 35.37 15.59 15.01
N GLY A 88 35.48 14.97 16.19
CA GLY A 88 34.38 14.27 16.85
C GLY A 88 33.64 15.11 17.90
N PRO A 89 32.82 14.47 18.75
CA PRO A 89 32.87 13.05 19.10
C PRO A 89 32.26 12.09 18.07
N TYR A 90 31.35 12.57 17.22
CA TYR A 90 30.74 11.80 16.14
C TYR A 90 30.88 12.49 14.79
N LEU A 91 31.00 11.70 13.72
CA LEU A 91 30.99 12.15 12.34
C LEU A 91 29.65 11.81 11.71
N TYR A 92 28.97 12.80 11.17
CA TYR A 92 27.67 12.67 10.54
C TYR A 92 27.72 13.14 9.08
N TRP A 93 27.38 12.27 8.14
CA TRP A 93 27.37 12.59 6.72
C TRP A 93 26.00 13.12 6.31
N LYS A 94 25.94 14.38 5.89
CA LYS A 94 24.70 15.02 5.42
C LYS A 94 25.02 16.16 4.47
N ASP A 95 24.17 16.35 3.46
CA ASP A 95 24.33 17.39 2.44
C ASP A 95 25.69 17.31 1.73
N ASP A 96 26.15 16.08 1.48
CA ASP A 96 27.46 15.77 0.90
C ASP A 96 28.68 16.31 1.68
N GLU A 97 28.51 16.57 2.98
CA GLU A 97 29.57 17.03 3.88
C GLU A 97 29.62 16.25 5.20
N TRP A 98 30.81 16.14 5.78
CA TRP A 98 31.02 15.58 7.12
C TRP A 98 30.85 16.66 8.17
N LYS A 99 29.88 16.46 9.06
CA LYS A 99 29.61 17.34 10.20
C LYS A 99 30.12 16.66 11.49
N SER A 100 30.92 17.39 12.27
CA SER A 100 31.22 17.00 13.65
C SER A 100 29.97 17.22 14.49
N VAL A 101 29.49 16.24 15.24
CA VAL A 101 28.25 16.39 16.03
C VAL A 101 28.35 15.73 17.40
N THR A 102 27.51 16.18 18.32
CA THR A 102 27.11 15.43 19.51
C THR A 102 25.74 14.81 19.28
N VAL A 103 25.49 13.68 19.93
CA VAL A 103 24.21 12.97 19.88
C VAL A 103 23.69 12.83 21.29
N ASP A 104 22.45 13.21 21.48
CA ASP A 104 21.69 12.95 22.70
C ASP A 104 20.44 12.13 22.37
N THR A 105 19.99 11.33 23.32
CA THR A 105 18.75 10.55 23.20
C THR A 105 17.90 10.83 24.42
N ILE A 106 16.75 11.44 24.19
CA ILE A 106 15.78 11.76 25.24
C ILE A 106 14.69 10.70 25.19
N ASN A 107 14.41 10.10 26.35
CA ASN A 107 13.23 9.27 26.56
C ASN A 107 12.73 9.55 27.98
N ASP A 108 11.88 10.57 28.13
CA ASP A 108 11.40 11.07 29.42
C ASP A 108 9.95 10.68 29.74
N GLY A 109 9.38 9.78 28.93
CA GLY A 109 7.99 9.33 29.02
C GLY A 109 6.97 10.24 28.32
N LYS A 110 7.39 11.42 27.84
CA LYS A 110 6.56 12.30 26.98
C LYS A 110 7.22 12.55 25.63
N ILE A 111 8.54 12.63 25.62
CA ILE A 111 9.37 12.86 24.46
C ILE A 111 10.29 11.65 24.31
N HIS A 112 10.26 11.03 23.13
CA HIS A 112 11.24 10.05 22.71
C HIS A 112 11.88 10.56 21.42
N GLU A 113 13.12 11.04 21.47
CA GLU A 113 13.78 11.64 20.31
C GLU A 113 15.31 11.47 20.33
N VAL A 114 15.93 11.55 19.15
CA VAL A 114 17.39 11.67 19.00
C VAL A 114 17.73 13.08 18.53
N ILE A 115 18.58 13.77 19.30
CA ILE A 115 19.08 15.10 18.96
C ILE A 115 20.49 14.96 18.43
N ILE A 116 20.72 15.40 17.20
CA ILE A 116 22.04 15.48 16.55
C ILE A 116 22.37 16.95 16.39
N GLN A 117 23.43 17.42 17.05
CA GLN A 117 23.73 18.84 17.07
C GLN A 117 25.21 19.16 16.90
N ASN A 118 25.50 20.32 16.30
CA ASN A 118 26.81 20.97 16.33
C ASN A 118 26.61 22.41 16.80
N SER A 119 27.08 22.70 18.01
CA SER A 119 26.96 24.02 18.64
C SER A 119 27.84 25.10 17.98
N GLU A 120 28.90 24.73 17.28
CA GLU A 120 29.80 25.67 16.58
C GLU A 120 29.22 26.14 15.24
N LEU A 121 28.47 25.26 14.56
CA LEU A 121 27.87 25.52 13.25
C LEU A 121 26.37 25.88 13.33
N GLY A 122 25.78 25.90 14.54
CA GLY A 122 24.34 26.15 14.73
C GLY A 122 23.45 25.06 14.10
N TYR A 123 23.99 23.85 13.92
CA TYR A 123 23.30 22.74 13.30
C TYR A 123 22.54 21.92 14.35
N LEU A 124 21.26 21.66 14.11
CA LEU A 124 20.40 20.86 14.97
C LEU A 124 19.45 20.03 14.11
N GLU A 125 19.47 18.71 14.29
CA GLU A 125 18.47 17.79 13.75
C GLU A 125 17.84 17.03 14.92
N VAL A 126 16.52 17.00 14.94
CA VAL A 126 15.73 16.25 15.92
C VAL A 126 15.00 15.15 15.17
N ARG A 127 15.18 13.91 15.62
CA ARG A 127 14.46 12.74 15.09
C ARG A 127 13.46 12.28 16.14
N ASP A 128 12.18 12.50 15.87
CA ASP A 128 11.11 12.01 16.72
C ASP A 128 11.02 10.48 16.62
N LEU A 129 11.02 9.82 17.77
CA LEU A 129 10.89 8.37 17.96
C LEU A 129 9.63 8.03 18.76
N ASN A 130 8.74 8.99 19.02
CA ASN A 130 7.46 8.72 19.64
C ASN A 130 6.61 7.80 18.76
N LEU A 131 5.90 6.89 19.41
CA LEU A 131 4.82 6.15 18.78
C LEU A 131 3.60 7.06 18.75
N HIS A 132 3.21 7.50 17.56
CA HIS A 132 1.99 8.26 17.36
C HIS A 132 0.83 7.32 16.98
N ALA A 133 -0.36 7.59 17.51
CA ALA A 133 -1.61 7.07 16.98
C ALA A 133 -2.32 8.26 16.31
N ALA A 134 -2.73 8.11 15.04
CA ALA A 134 -3.45 9.17 14.35
C ALA A 134 -4.93 9.16 14.79
N ASP A 135 -5.40 10.30 15.30
CA ASP A 135 -6.80 10.61 15.65
C ASP A 135 -7.23 11.81 14.80
N THR A 136 -7.34 11.61 13.48
CA THR A 136 -7.95 12.60 12.60
C THR A 136 -9.22 12.02 12.04
N LEU A 137 -10.31 12.22 12.77
CA LEU A 137 -11.66 12.00 12.27
C LEU A 137 -11.92 13.03 11.16
N VAL A 138 -12.02 12.58 9.90
CA VAL A 138 -12.24 13.46 8.74
C VAL A 138 -13.59 13.19 8.11
N GLN A 139 -14.28 14.27 7.74
CA GLN A 139 -15.55 14.20 7.02
C GLN A 139 -15.32 13.88 5.54
N MET A 140 -16.15 13.00 5.00
CA MET A 140 -16.13 12.55 3.62
C MET A 140 -17.56 12.55 3.07
N ARG A 141 -17.73 12.98 1.82
CA ARG A 141 -18.98 12.79 1.08
C ARG A 141 -18.95 11.40 0.45
N ILE A 142 -20.01 10.63 0.64
CA ILE A 142 -20.09 9.24 0.18
C ILE A 142 -21.51 8.88 -0.27
N PHE A 143 -21.64 7.92 -1.18
CA PHE A 143 -22.87 7.14 -1.35
C PHE A 143 -22.94 6.04 -0.29
N ASN A 144 -24.15 5.65 0.16
CA ASN A 144 -24.25 4.67 1.25
C ASN A 144 -25.50 3.78 1.18
N PRO A 145 -25.38 2.52 0.70
CA PRO A 145 -24.21 1.97 0.01
C PRO A 145 -24.01 2.59 -1.39
N ASP A 146 -25.09 3.03 -2.01
CA ASP A 146 -25.15 3.57 -3.36
C ASP A 146 -26.13 4.78 -3.40
N PRO A 147 -26.21 5.58 -4.48
CA PRO A 147 -27.08 6.75 -4.51
C PRO A 147 -28.58 6.42 -4.64
N LEU A 148 -28.94 5.23 -5.13
CA LEU A 148 -30.28 4.90 -5.60
C LEU A 148 -31.10 4.09 -4.59
N THR A 149 -30.55 2.98 -4.10
CA THR A 149 -31.25 1.99 -3.27
C THR A 149 -31.80 2.58 -1.96
N PRO A 150 -31.05 3.41 -1.22
CA PRO A 150 -31.58 4.05 0.00
C PRO A 150 -32.83 4.91 -0.26
N ASN A 151 -32.95 5.41 -1.48
CA ASN A 151 -34.02 6.30 -1.91
C ASN A 151 -35.14 5.57 -2.67
N GLY A 152 -35.05 4.24 -2.82
CA GLY A 152 -36.00 3.45 -3.61
C GLY A 152 -36.01 3.83 -5.10
N LEU A 153 -34.88 4.34 -5.60
CA LEU A 153 -34.71 4.74 -7.00
C LEU A 153 -34.13 3.58 -7.82
N THR A 154 -34.16 3.72 -9.13
CA THR A 154 -33.61 2.74 -10.08
C THR A 154 -32.86 3.49 -11.17
N TYR A 155 -31.79 2.87 -11.69
CA TYR A 155 -30.98 3.44 -12.75
C TYR A 155 -31.85 3.81 -13.97
N GLY A 156 -31.66 5.03 -14.49
CA GLY A 156 -32.38 5.55 -15.64
C GLY A 156 -32.94 6.95 -15.44
N GLY A 157 -33.45 7.56 -16.52
CA GLY A 157 -33.96 8.93 -16.48
C GLY A 157 -32.87 9.93 -16.13
N ILE A 158 -33.00 10.61 -14.99
CA ILE A 158 -32.00 11.54 -14.46
C ILE A 158 -31.01 10.87 -13.47
N HIS A 159 -31.19 9.59 -13.18
CA HIS A 159 -30.38 8.78 -12.28
C HIS A 159 -29.49 7.84 -13.09
N THR A 160 -28.60 8.44 -13.87
CA THR A 160 -27.65 7.73 -14.73
C THR A 160 -26.26 8.31 -14.50
N ASP A 161 -25.23 7.51 -14.74
CA ASP A 161 -23.84 7.93 -14.51
C ASP A 161 -23.47 9.13 -15.42
N MET A 162 -23.71 9.01 -16.73
CA MET A 162 -23.40 10.04 -17.73
C MET A 162 -21.92 10.47 -17.75
N ASN A 163 -21.00 9.56 -17.49
CA ASN A 163 -19.55 9.78 -17.41
C ASN A 163 -19.28 11.01 -16.53
N ASP A 164 -19.71 10.93 -15.27
CA ASP A 164 -19.64 11.99 -14.25
C ASP A 164 -20.51 13.23 -14.47
N GLY A 165 -21.21 13.29 -15.60
CA GLY A 165 -21.97 14.48 -15.99
C GLY A 165 -23.17 14.81 -15.08
N ASN A 166 -23.69 13.83 -14.32
CA ASN A 166 -24.90 13.98 -13.52
C ASN A 166 -24.67 14.30 -12.03
N GLY A 167 -23.49 14.81 -11.66
CA GLY A 167 -23.15 15.15 -10.28
C GLY A 167 -24.22 15.99 -9.57
N SER A 168 -24.79 17.01 -10.21
CA SER A 168 -25.83 17.86 -9.56
C SER A 168 -27.06 17.11 -9.03
N VAL A 169 -27.44 15.98 -9.64
CA VAL A 169 -28.55 15.13 -9.18
C VAL A 169 -28.04 14.13 -8.16
N LEU A 170 -26.97 13.40 -8.49
CA LEU A 170 -26.48 12.29 -7.67
C LEU A 170 -25.78 12.75 -6.39
N ASP A 171 -25.05 13.88 -6.42
CA ASP A 171 -24.44 14.49 -5.23
C ASP A 171 -25.48 14.84 -4.18
N SER A 172 -26.73 15.14 -4.58
CA SER A 172 -27.82 15.41 -3.63
C SER A 172 -28.31 14.17 -2.88
N LEU A 173 -27.96 12.97 -3.37
CA LEU A 173 -28.28 11.66 -2.78
C LEU A 173 -27.13 11.12 -1.92
N SER A 174 -25.96 11.76 -1.95
CA SER A 174 -24.85 11.46 -1.04
C SER A 174 -25.12 11.95 0.37
N ILE A 175 -24.40 11.37 1.33
CA ILE A 175 -24.35 11.84 2.72
C ILE A 175 -22.93 12.27 3.06
N VAL A 176 -22.78 12.97 4.19
CA VAL A 176 -21.49 13.25 4.80
C VAL A 176 -21.39 12.46 6.09
N ASP A 177 -20.38 11.60 6.19
CA ASP A 177 -20.00 10.91 7.43
C ASP A 177 -18.48 11.05 7.65
N ALA A 178 -17.96 10.49 8.74
CA ALA A 178 -16.55 10.58 9.07
C ALA A 178 -15.91 9.24 9.43
N ILE A 179 -14.61 9.15 9.12
CA ILE A 179 -13.74 8.03 9.50
C ILE A 179 -12.38 8.56 9.97
N ASP A 180 -11.69 7.73 10.75
CA ASP A 180 -10.32 8.01 11.17
C ASP A 180 -9.33 7.68 10.05
N VAL A 181 -8.42 8.62 9.81
CA VAL A 181 -7.32 8.48 8.85
C VAL A 181 -5.99 8.97 9.42
N ASP A 182 -4.91 8.53 8.79
CA ASP A 182 -3.55 8.86 9.18
C ASP A 182 -3.22 10.32 8.85
N ALA A 183 -2.62 11.01 9.82
CA ALA A 183 -2.08 12.37 9.66
C ALA A 183 -0.62 12.41 10.11
N VAL A 184 0.27 12.84 9.21
CA VAL A 184 1.73 12.91 9.45
C VAL A 184 2.27 14.21 8.88
N GLY A 185 3.07 14.94 9.66
CA GLY A 185 3.74 16.15 9.18
C GLY A 185 2.80 17.27 8.71
N GLY A 186 1.54 17.29 9.20
CA GLY A 186 0.51 18.25 8.79
C GLY A 186 -0.25 17.86 7.52
N SER A 187 0.11 16.76 6.87
CA SER A 187 -0.64 16.15 5.77
C SER A 187 -1.57 15.06 6.30
N VAL A 188 -2.73 14.91 5.67
CA VAL A 188 -3.69 13.84 5.95
C VAL A 188 -3.71 12.90 4.74
N TYR A 189 -3.78 11.61 4.98
CA TYR A 189 -3.70 10.58 3.94
C TYR A 189 -4.98 9.76 3.93
N LEU A 190 -5.44 9.34 2.74
CA LEU A 190 -6.52 8.34 2.61
C LEU A 190 -5.97 6.95 2.96
N LYS A 191 -5.65 6.80 4.25
CA LYS A 191 -4.95 5.68 4.83
C LYS A 191 -5.35 5.51 6.28
N ASN A 192 -5.53 4.28 6.72
CA ASN A 192 -5.59 3.91 8.14
C ASN A 192 -5.13 2.45 8.31
N LYS A 193 -5.42 1.83 9.47
CA LYS A 193 -5.00 0.45 9.73
C LYS A 193 -5.63 -0.61 8.80
N TYR A 194 -6.69 -0.29 8.07
CA TYR A 194 -7.43 -1.23 7.22
C TYR A 194 -7.21 -1.02 5.73
N VAL A 195 -6.91 0.21 5.29
CA VAL A 195 -6.82 0.58 3.88
C VAL A 195 -5.72 1.62 3.65
N GLU A 196 -5.07 1.55 2.50
CA GLU A 196 -4.15 2.56 1.99
C GLU A 196 -4.44 2.79 0.51
N VAL A 197 -4.96 3.97 0.17
CA VAL A 197 -5.20 4.36 -1.23
C VAL A 197 -3.86 4.69 -1.89
N MET A 198 -3.63 4.10 -3.05
CA MET A 198 -2.38 4.21 -3.81
C MET A 198 -2.67 4.19 -5.30
N ASP A 199 -1.98 5.03 -6.04
CA ASP A 199 -1.92 4.99 -7.51
C ASP A 199 -0.81 4.02 -7.94
N PHE A 200 -1.18 2.87 -8.52
CA PHE A 200 -0.23 1.84 -8.94
C PHE A 200 -0.54 1.18 -10.30
N ASP A 201 -1.68 1.47 -10.91
CA ASP A 201 -2.05 1.06 -12.26
C ASP A 201 -2.45 2.29 -13.10
N ALA A 202 -2.69 2.12 -14.40
CA ALA A 202 -3.18 3.26 -15.19
C ALA A 202 -4.70 3.39 -15.02
N PRO A 203 -5.30 4.58 -15.20
CA PRO A 203 -4.64 5.89 -15.34
C PRO A 203 -3.96 6.36 -14.04
N TYR A 204 -2.83 7.07 -14.16
CA TYR A 204 -2.08 7.54 -12.99
C TYR A 204 -2.68 8.83 -12.42
N ILE A 205 -3.58 8.68 -11.45
CA ILE A 205 -4.30 9.78 -10.79
C ILE A 205 -3.69 10.06 -9.40
N PRO A 206 -3.29 11.31 -9.09
CA PRO A 206 -2.70 11.62 -7.78
C PRO A 206 -3.66 11.38 -6.61
N ILE A 207 -3.18 10.67 -5.58
CA ILE A 207 -3.95 10.46 -4.35
C ILE A 207 -4.04 11.76 -3.56
N SER A 208 -5.27 12.14 -3.22
CA SER A 208 -5.55 13.39 -2.52
C SER A 208 -5.09 13.34 -1.06
N THR A 209 -4.48 14.45 -0.64
CA THR A 209 -4.06 14.69 0.75
C THR A 209 -4.74 15.93 1.34
N ASN A 210 -5.82 16.39 0.68
CA ASN A 210 -6.54 17.60 1.05
C ASN A 210 -7.97 17.28 1.52
N PRO A 211 -8.22 17.25 2.83
CA PRO A 211 -9.55 17.01 3.40
C PRO A 211 -10.68 17.91 2.88
N SER A 212 -10.39 19.12 2.39
CA SER A 212 -11.44 19.98 1.84
C SER A 212 -12.02 19.43 0.53
N LYS A 213 -11.26 18.60 -0.18
CA LYS A 213 -11.64 17.96 -1.45
C LYS A 213 -12.48 16.72 -1.26
N TRP A 214 -12.37 16.08 -0.10
CA TRP A 214 -13.11 14.86 0.23
C TRP A 214 -14.62 15.10 0.48
N LEU A 215 -15.06 16.36 0.38
CA LEU A 215 -16.46 16.78 0.42
C LEU A 215 -17.00 17.20 -0.97
N ASP A 216 -16.13 17.20 -1.99
CA ASP A 216 -16.54 17.43 -3.37
C ASP A 216 -17.44 16.27 -3.85
N GLY A 217 -18.20 16.53 -4.92
CA GLY A 217 -19.17 15.59 -5.48
C GLY A 217 -18.52 14.50 -6.32
N ARG A 218 -19.35 13.62 -6.87
CA ARG A 218 -18.91 12.46 -7.65
C ARG A 218 -18.06 12.80 -8.88
N SER A 219 -18.18 14.01 -9.40
CA SER A 219 -17.41 14.43 -10.58
C SER A 219 -15.93 14.74 -10.31
N SER A 220 -15.40 14.34 -9.16
CA SER A 220 -13.99 14.55 -8.80
C SER A 220 -13.39 13.22 -8.44
N ASP A 221 -12.18 12.95 -8.93
CA ASP A 221 -11.41 11.73 -8.65
C ASP A 221 -11.25 11.43 -7.14
N GLU A 222 -11.37 12.46 -6.29
CA GLU A 222 -11.38 12.31 -4.85
C GLU A 222 -12.59 11.54 -4.30
N PHE A 223 -13.70 11.48 -5.03
CA PHE A 223 -14.93 10.84 -4.59
C PHE A 223 -14.76 9.32 -4.52
N GLU A 224 -14.22 8.70 -5.56
CA GLU A 224 -13.91 7.26 -5.60
C GLU A 224 -12.86 6.92 -4.53
N GLN A 225 -11.85 7.79 -4.36
CA GLN A 225 -10.82 7.62 -3.33
C GLN A 225 -11.42 7.63 -1.90
N VAL A 226 -12.39 8.49 -1.61
CA VAL A 226 -13.05 8.51 -0.30
C VAL A 226 -14.04 7.36 -0.13
N MET A 227 -14.73 6.95 -1.20
CA MET A 227 -15.65 5.81 -1.20
C MET A 227 -14.91 4.53 -0.79
N VAL A 228 -13.80 4.19 -1.46
CA VAL A 228 -13.02 3.00 -1.11
C VAL A 228 -12.47 3.09 0.31
N THR A 229 -12.00 4.26 0.73
CA THR A 229 -11.47 4.45 2.09
C THR A 229 -12.56 4.23 3.13
N TYR A 230 -13.74 4.82 2.93
CA TYR A 230 -14.86 4.76 3.85
C TYR A 230 -15.43 3.34 3.98
N HIS A 231 -15.81 2.72 2.87
CA HIS A 231 -16.51 1.43 2.88
C HIS A 231 -15.62 0.28 3.36
N ILE A 232 -14.34 0.24 2.94
CA ILE A 232 -13.38 -0.76 3.42
C ILE A 232 -13.12 -0.59 4.91
N THR A 233 -13.02 0.65 5.40
CA THR A 233 -12.86 0.95 6.82
C THR A 233 -14.06 0.45 7.63
N LYS A 234 -15.28 0.81 7.24
CA LYS A 234 -16.50 0.42 7.98
C LYS A 234 -16.69 -1.10 8.00
N GLN A 235 -16.45 -1.78 6.87
CA GLN A 235 -16.57 -3.23 6.81
C GLN A 235 -15.52 -3.93 7.68
N ASN A 236 -14.27 -3.48 7.67
CA ASN A 236 -13.24 -4.07 8.54
C ASN A 236 -13.49 -3.77 10.02
N GLN A 237 -13.99 -2.58 10.38
CA GLN A 237 -14.44 -2.28 11.74
C GLN A 237 -15.55 -3.24 12.19
N TYR A 238 -16.49 -3.57 11.31
CA TYR A 238 -17.53 -4.56 11.58
C TYR A 238 -16.94 -5.96 11.81
N LEU A 239 -16.02 -6.42 10.95
CA LEU A 239 -15.32 -7.70 11.13
C LEU A 239 -14.52 -7.75 12.44
N GLU A 240 -13.82 -6.67 12.78
CA GLU A 240 -13.09 -6.54 14.05
C GLU A 240 -14.03 -6.61 15.25
N ALA A 241 -15.19 -5.94 15.19
CA ALA A 241 -16.20 -6.02 16.24
C ALA A 241 -16.77 -7.43 16.44
N LEU A 242 -16.79 -8.25 15.38
CA LEU A 242 -17.15 -9.67 15.44
C LEU A 242 -16.01 -10.58 15.92
N GLY A 243 -14.80 -10.05 16.10
CA GLY A 243 -13.62 -10.82 16.53
C GLY A 243 -12.79 -11.43 15.38
N TYR A 244 -12.95 -10.94 14.15
CA TYR A 244 -12.23 -11.41 12.96
C TYR A 244 -11.03 -10.53 12.56
N ASN A 245 -10.49 -9.74 13.49
CA ASN A 245 -9.38 -8.82 13.24
C ASN A 245 -8.06 -9.47 12.79
N SER A 246 -7.97 -10.80 12.84
CA SER A 246 -6.81 -11.55 12.33
C SER A 246 -6.90 -11.95 10.86
N ILE A 247 -8.07 -11.81 10.21
CA ILE A 247 -8.26 -12.22 8.80
C ILE A 247 -7.54 -11.23 7.87
N LEU A 248 -7.82 -9.94 8.03
CA LEU A 248 -7.16 -8.84 7.32
C LEU A 248 -6.35 -8.03 8.34
N ASN A 249 -5.15 -8.50 8.65
CA ASN A 249 -4.26 -7.88 9.64
C ASN A 249 -3.24 -6.91 9.01
N TYR A 250 -3.57 -6.38 7.84
CA TYR A 250 -2.78 -5.42 7.07
C TYR A 250 -3.73 -4.40 6.43
N ALA A 251 -3.21 -3.21 6.13
CA ALA A 251 -3.93 -2.25 5.32
C ALA A 251 -3.94 -2.74 3.86
N ILE A 252 -5.12 -3.01 3.30
CA ILE A 252 -5.23 -3.40 1.90
C ILE A 252 -4.91 -2.20 1.02
N HIS A 253 -4.08 -2.42 0.01
CA HIS A 253 -3.73 -1.37 -0.95
C HIS A 253 -4.81 -1.31 -2.02
N VAL A 254 -5.28 -0.11 -2.34
CA VAL A 254 -6.39 0.08 -3.26
C VAL A 254 -6.06 1.16 -4.26
N ASP A 255 -6.32 0.89 -5.54
CA ASP A 255 -6.29 1.87 -6.62
C ASP A 255 -7.71 2.05 -7.16
N PRO A 256 -8.37 3.18 -6.85
CA PRO A 256 -9.73 3.47 -7.27
C PRO A 256 -9.85 3.94 -8.72
N GLN A 257 -8.72 4.24 -9.39
CA GLN A 257 -8.66 4.67 -10.79
C GLN A 257 -7.68 3.80 -11.57
N ALA A 258 -8.03 2.53 -11.73
CA ALA A 258 -7.16 1.49 -12.25
C ALA A 258 -7.65 0.89 -13.59
N LEU A 259 -6.98 -0.19 -14.03
CA LEU A 259 -7.34 -1.03 -15.17
C LEU A 259 -7.43 -0.29 -16.51
N ASN A 260 -6.75 0.85 -16.59
CA ASN A 260 -6.79 1.79 -17.70
C ASN A 260 -8.23 2.21 -18.05
N GLY A 261 -9.08 2.42 -17.03
CA GLY A 261 -10.47 2.87 -17.16
C GLY A 261 -11.40 1.82 -17.77
N GLN A 262 -11.13 0.53 -17.54
CA GLN A 262 -12.05 -0.54 -17.96
C GLN A 262 -13.26 -0.61 -17.03
N ASP A 263 -14.40 -1.03 -17.57
CA ASP A 263 -15.61 -1.40 -16.81
C ASP A 263 -15.35 -2.78 -16.18
N ASN A 264 -14.66 -2.76 -15.03
CA ASN A 264 -14.19 -3.93 -14.32
C ASN A 264 -13.56 -3.55 -12.97
N SER A 265 -13.57 -4.51 -12.04
CA SER A 265 -12.84 -4.46 -10.78
C SER A 265 -12.23 -5.83 -10.47
N LEU A 266 -11.19 -5.85 -9.63
CA LEU A 266 -10.58 -7.11 -9.20
C LEU A 266 -9.77 -7.01 -7.90
N PHE A 267 -9.74 -8.15 -7.20
CA PHE A 267 -8.77 -8.46 -6.17
C PHE A 267 -7.56 -9.24 -6.72
N ASN A 268 -6.35 -8.73 -6.45
CA ASN A 268 -5.10 -9.36 -6.84
C ASN A 268 -4.27 -9.81 -5.63
N TRP A 269 -4.35 -11.10 -5.32
CA TRP A 269 -3.52 -11.76 -4.31
C TRP A 269 -2.04 -11.93 -4.72
N GLY A 270 -1.68 -11.71 -5.98
CA GLY A 270 -0.31 -11.86 -6.49
C GLY A 270 0.66 -10.74 -6.08
N THR A 271 0.19 -9.77 -5.31
CA THR A 271 0.97 -8.64 -4.79
C THR A 271 1.19 -8.77 -3.28
N THR A 272 2.10 -7.99 -2.69
CA THR A 272 2.37 -8.02 -1.24
C THR A 272 2.45 -6.60 -0.67
N PRO A 273 1.46 -6.15 0.13
CA PRO A 273 0.19 -6.85 0.40
C PRO A 273 -0.67 -7.03 -0.88
N PRO A 274 -1.67 -7.94 -0.86
CA PRO A 274 -2.70 -8.00 -1.89
C PRO A 274 -3.39 -6.66 -2.14
N ARG A 275 -3.94 -6.49 -3.35
CA ARG A 275 -4.45 -5.21 -3.85
C ARG A 275 -5.86 -5.32 -4.41
N LEU A 276 -6.62 -4.22 -4.35
CA LEU A 276 -7.87 -4.03 -5.06
C LEU A 276 -7.68 -3.00 -6.19
N PHE A 277 -8.34 -3.24 -7.31
CA PHE A 277 -8.31 -2.39 -8.50
C PHE A 277 -9.75 -2.12 -8.90
N PHE A 278 -10.07 -0.86 -9.17
CA PHE A 278 -11.39 -0.44 -9.64
C PHE A 278 -11.20 0.42 -10.88
N GLY A 279 -11.92 0.12 -11.96
CA GLY A 279 -11.90 0.95 -13.15
C GLY A 279 -13.05 1.97 -13.19
N GLU A 280 -13.02 2.81 -14.22
CA GLU A 280 -13.92 3.97 -14.42
C GLU A 280 -14.77 3.77 -15.70
N GLY A 281 -15.02 2.51 -16.08
CA GLY A 281 -15.75 2.21 -17.29
C GLY A 281 -17.23 1.98 -16.99
N GLY A 282 -18.13 2.66 -17.69
CA GLY A 282 -19.55 2.49 -17.46
C GLY A 282 -19.99 3.34 -16.27
N VAL A 283 -20.36 2.70 -15.16
CA VAL A 283 -20.37 3.37 -13.85
C VAL A 283 -19.00 3.14 -13.23
N ASP A 284 -18.43 4.14 -12.57
CA ASP A 284 -17.15 3.98 -11.90
C ASP A 284 -17.29 2.95 -10.76
N ASP A 285 -16.59 1.83 -10.87
CA ASP A 285 -16.70 0.68 -9.96
C ASP A 285 -16.49 1.10 -8.48
N ALA A 286 -15.65 2.11 -8.26
CA ALA A 286 -15.35 2.66 -6.93
C ALA A 286 -16.42 3.62 -6.38
N GLU A 287 -17.53 3.83 -7.07
CA GLU A 287 -18.69 4.60 -6.59
C GLU A 287 -19.82 3.72 -6.01
N ASP A 288 -19.77 2.40 -6.20
CA ASP A 288 -20.76 1.47 -5.64
C ASP A 288 -20.14 0.66 -4.50
N ALA A 289 -20.66 0.84 -3.28
CA ALA A 289 -20.18 0.06 -2.15
C ALA A 289 -20.37 -1.45 -2.33
N ASP A 290 -21.36 -1.90 -3.12
CA ASP A 290 -21.52 -3.33 -3.40
C ASP A 290 -20.29 -3.89 -4.13
N VAL A 291 -19.75 -3.15 -5.11
CA VAL A 291 -18.53 -3.52 -5.85
C VAL A 291 -17.31 -3.51 -4.93
N ILE A 292 -17.13 -2.43 -4.16
CA ILE A 292 -16.01 -2.30 -3.21
C ILE A 292 -16.01 -3.46 -2.19
N ILE A 293 -17.19 -3.80 -1.65
CA ILE A 293 -17.33 -4.86 -0.65
C ILE A 293 -17.23 -6.25 -1.28
N HIS A 294 -17.69 -6.44 -2.52
CA HIS A 294 -17.49 -7.68 -3.26
C HIS A 294 -16.00 -8.00 -3.40
N GLU A 295 -15.21 -7.04 -3.87
CA GLU A 295 -13.77 -7.21 -4.07
C GLU A 295 -13.01 -7.37 -2.74
N LEU A 296 -13.42 -6.64 -1.70
CA LEU A 296 -12.93 -6.89 -0.35
C LEU A 296 -13.32 -8.30 0.14
N GLY A 297 -14.46 -8.83 -0.29
CA GLY A 297 -14.92 -10.20 -0.02
C GLY A 297 -13.93 -11.25 -0.51
N HIS A 298 -13.33 -11.06 -1.69
CA HIS A 298 -12.24 -11.91 -2.16
C HIS A 298 -11.00 -11.82 -1.25
N ALA A 299 -10.63 -10.62 -0.79
CA ALA A 299 -9.54 -10.46 0.16
C ALA A 299 -9.82 -11.17 1.50
N ILE A 300 -11.04 -11.06 2.01
CA ILE A 300 -11.50 -11.76 3.24
C ILE A 300 -11.42 -13.27 3.05
N SER A 301 -11.94 -13.80 1.93
CA SER A 301 -11.88 -15.23 1.61
C SER A 301 -10.43 -15.73 1.52
N HIS A 302 -9.57 -14.94 0.86
CA HIS A 302 -8.15 -15.24 0.74
C HIS A 302 -7.45 -15.25 2.11
N GLY A 303 -7.70 -14.26 2.97
CA GLY A 303 -7.15 -14.21 4.33
C GLY A 303 -7.64 -15.35 5.23
N ALA A 304 -8.92 -15.72 5.08
CA ALA A 304 -9.54 -16.79 5.87
C ALA A 304 -9.06 -18.20 5.45
N ALA A 305 -8.81 -18.41 4.15
CA ALA A 305 -8.35 -19.69 3.62
C ALA A 305 -7.28 -19.53 2.52
N PRO A 306 -6.05 -19.13 2.89
CA PRO A 306 -4.99 -18.85 1.91
C PRO A 306 -4.65 -20.05 1.02
N GLY A 307 -4.46 -19.82 -0.28
CA GLY A 307 -4.04 -20.84 -1.24
C GLY A 307 -5.12 -21.87 -1.62
N THR A 308 -6.38 -21.63 -1.24
CA THR A 308 -7.47 -22.58 -1.47
C THR A 308 -8.40 -22.19 -2.62
N THR A 309 -8.23 -21.03 -3.26
CA THR A 309 -9.08 -20.50 -4.36
C THR A 309 -8.81 -21.17 -5.73
N ASN A 310 -8.88 -22.49 -5.77
CA ASN A 310 -8.63 -23.31 -6.96
C ASN A 310 -9.83 -24.19 -7.32
N GLY A 311 -10.08 -24.37 -8.62
CA GLY A 311 -11.21 -25.13 -9.14
C GLY A 311 -12.47 -24.27 -9.29
N THR A 312 -13.37 -24.69 -10.18
CA THR A 312 -14.57 -23.93 -10.54
C THR A 312 -15.48 -23.75 -9.33
N GLU A 313 -15.80 -24.82 -8.61
CA GLU A 313 -16.75 -24.78 -7.49
C GLU A 313 -16.28 -23.84 -6.38
N ARG A 314 -14.97 -23.85 -6.07
CA ARG A 314 -14.45 -22.95 -5.04
C ARG A 314 -14.41 -21.50 -5.49
N ARG A 315 -14.10 -21.22 -6.76
CA ARG A 315 -14.14 -19.86 -7.29
C ARG A 315 -15.57 -19.33 -7.37
N THR A 316 -16.53 -20.15 -7.80
CA THR A 316 -17.96 -19.79 -7.78
C THR A 316 -18.44 -19.52 -6.36
N PHE A 317 -17.99 -20.30 -5.36
CA PHE A 317 -18.28 -20.00 -3.96
C PHE A 317 -17.66 -18.66 -3.51
N ASP A 318 -16.46 -18.33 -4.00
CA ASP A 318 -15.78 -17.06 -3.70
C ASP A 318 -16.57 -15.86 -4.24
N GLU A 319 -17.02 -15.92 -5.50
CA GLU A 319 -17.91 -14.92 -6.11
C GLU A 319 -19.21 -14.75 -5.31
N ALA A 320 -19.87 -15.88 -5.00
CA ALA A 320 -21.11 -15.85 -4.23
C ALA A 320 -20.93 -15.29 -2.81
N LEU A 321 -19.74 -15.47 -2.21
CA LEU A 321 -19.40 -14.89 -0.92
C LEU A 321 -19.23 -13.36 -1.04
N GLY A 322 -18.60 -12.87 -2.11
CA GLY A 322 -18.51 -11.45 -2.42
C GLY A 322 -19.90 -10.81 -2.56
N ASP A 323 -20.76 -11.41 -3.38
CA ASP A 323 -22.16 -10.95 -3.58
C ASP A 323 -22.95 -10.97 -2.27
N TYR A 324 -22.77 -12.01 -1.46
CA TYR A 324 -23.38 -12.07 -0.14
C TYR A 324 -22.89 -10.91 0.75
N PHE A 325 -21.60 -10.60 0.78
CA PHE A 325 -21.12 -9.48 1.59
C PHE A 325 -21.61 -8.12 1.09
N ALA A 326 -21.68 -7.92 -0.23
CA ALA A 326 -22.24 -6.72 -0.84
C ALA A 326 -23.69 -6.50 -0.38
N GLU A 327 -24.58 -7.49 -0.60
CA GLU A 327 -25.99 -7.42 -0.17
C GLU A 327 -26.12 -7.14 1.33
N ARG A 328 -25.33 -7.86 2.13
CA ARG A 328 -25.40 -7.75 3.58
C ARG A 328 -24.90 -6.41 4.09
N TYR A 329 -23.96 -5.77 3.39
CA TYR A 329 -23.44 -4.46 3.76
C TYR A 329 -24.55 -3.40 3.74
N GLY A 330 -25.30 -3.30 2.64
CA GLY A 330 -26.48 -2.45 2.57
C GLY A 330 -27.52 -2.78 3.65
N ARG A 331 -27.79 -4.08 3.85
CA ARG A 331 -28.79 -4.55 4.83
C ARG A 331 -28.44 -4.21 6.27
N LEU A 332 -27.16 -4.24 6.63
CA LEU A 332 -26.68 -3.82 7.96
C LEU A 332 -26.95 -2.33 8.22
N ASN A 333 -26.98 -1.52 7.16
CA ASN A 333 -27.30 -0.10 7.19
C ASN A 333 -28.80 0.19 6.99
N GLY A 334 -29.65 -0.84 6.97
CA GLY A 334 -31.10 -0.72 6.83
C GLY A 334 -31.59 -0.56 5.38
N VAL A 335 -30.71 -0.73 4.40
CA VAL A 335 -31.02 -0.65 2.97
C VAL A 335 -31.15 -2.08 2.43
N THR A 336 -32.23 -2.41 1.72
CA THR A 336 -32.42 -3.77 1.20
C THR A 336 -32.76 -3.75 -0.26
N SER A 337 -32.02 -4.52 -1.05
CA SER A 337 -32.30 -4.80 -2.45
C SER A 337 -32.39 -6.30 -2.68
N THR A 338 -33.05 -6.69 -3.77
CA THR A 338 -32.97 -8.05 -4.32
C THR A 338 -31.90 -8.16 -5.40
N ARG A 339 -31.39 -7.02 -5.87
CA ARG A 339 -30.29 -6.89 -6.80
C ARG A 339 -29.00 -6.72 -6.01
N ILE A 340 -27.89 -7.09 -6.62
CA ILE A 340 -26.54 -6.75 -6.18
C ILE A 340 -25.99 -5.76 -7.21
N PHE A 341 -25.20 -4.79 -6.76
CA PHE A 341 -24.64 -3.73 -7.61
C PHE A 341 -25.76 -2.86 -8.19
N ASP A 342 -26.58 -2.29 -7.32
CA ASP A 342 -27.77 -1.52 -7.72
C ASP A 342 -27.43 -0.23 -8.49
N TRP A 343 -26.22 0.31 -8.32
CA TRP A 343 -25.71 1.47 -9.04
C TRP A 343 -24.85 1.06 -10.24
N ASP A 344 -23.81 0.26 -9.97
CA ASP A 344 -22.83 -0.16 -10.97
C ASP A 344 -23.41 -1.12 -12.02
N GLY A 345 -24.30 -2.02 -11.58
CA GLY A 345 -24.97 -3.01 -12.43
C GLY A 345 -26.46 -2.76 -12.60
N ASN A 346 -27.14 -3.78 -13.13
CA ASN A 346 -28.59 -3.75 -13.38
C ASN A 346 -29.02 -2.57 -14.25
N ASN A 347 -28.20 -2.23 -15.24
CA ASN A 347 -28.31 -1.03 -16.04
C ASN A 347 -27.92 -1.31 -17.51
N THR A 348 -27.53 -0.28 -18.27
CA THR A 348 -27.18 -0.44 -19.70
C THR A 348 -25.78 -1.00 -19.96
N PHE A 349 -24.92 -1.05 -18.95
CA PHE A 349 -23.55 -1.53 -19.04
C PHE A 349 -23.49 -3.04 -18.84
N TRP A 350 -24.18 -3.54 -17.80
CA TRP A 350 -24.34 -4.99 -17.58
C TRP A 350 -25.60 -5.34 -16.77
N ASP A 351 -26.02 -6.60 -16.86
CA ASP A 351 -27.31 -7.09 -16.33
C ASP A 351 -27.38 -7.12 -14.79
N GLY A 352 -26.25 -6.98 -14.08
CA GLY A 352 -26.18 -7.11 -12.63
C GLY A 352 -26.23 -8.56 -12.14
N ARG A 353 -26.48 -8.73 -10.84
CA ARG A 353 -26.74 -10.04 -10.20
C ARG A 353 -27.95 -9.97 -9.28
N SER A 354 -28.57 -11.11 -9.02
CA SER A 354 -29.78 -11.22 -8.18
C SER A 354 -29.53 -12.09 -6.95
N ALA A 355 -29.93 -11.61 -5.77
CA ALA A 355 -29.98 -12.40 -4.54
C ALA A 355 -31.21 -13.32 -4.47
N VAL A 356 -32.12 -13.23 -5.44
CA VAL A 356 -33.38 -13.98 -5.48
C VAL A 356 -33.25 -15.18 -6.40
N TYR A 357 -33.66 -16.34 -5.89
CA TYR A 357 -33.78 -17.55 -6.68
C TYR A 357 -34.87 -17.40 -7.75
N ASP A 358 -34.48 -17.55 -9.01
CA ASP A 358 -35.34 -17.45 -10.20
C ASP A 358 -36.39 -18.58 -10.33
N GLY A 359 -36.27 -19.65 -9.53
CA GLY A 359 -37.17 -20.81 -9.58
C GLY A 359 -36.80 -21.86 -10.64
N PHE A 360 -35.77 -21.62 -11.45
CA PHE A 360 -35.38 -22.47 -12.58
C PHE A 360 -34.05 -23.20 -12.36
N LYS A 361 -33.10 -22.58 -11.67
CA LYS A 361 -31.78 -23.18 -11.43
C LYS A 361 -31.84 -24.32 -10.42
N ASN A 362 -31.35 -25.49 -10.78
CA ASN A 362 -31.28 -26.65 -9.88
C ASN A 362 -29.88 -27.25 -9.94
N TYR A 363 -29.13 -27.15 -8.83
CA TYR A 363 -27.76 -27.65 -8.70
C TYR A 363 -27.55 -29.13 -9.05
N GLN A 364 -28.62 -29.94 -9.08
CA GLN A 364 -28.53 -31.34 -9.53
C GLN A 364 -28.36 -31.47 -11.05
N ASN A 365 -28.69 -30.43 -11.81
CA ASN A 365 -28.73 -30.44 -13.28
C ASN A 365 -27.83 -29.36 -13.92
N LEU A 366 -27.08 -28.60 -13.10
CA LEU A 366 -26.15 -27.57 -13.59
C LEU A 366 -24.74 -28.13 -13.71
N VAL A 367 -24.03 -27.68 -14.74
CA VAL A 367 -22.60 -27.95 -14.94
C VAL A 367 -21.93 -26.60 -15.08
N PHE A 368 -20.94 -26.34 -14.23
CA PHE A 368 -20.22 -25.07 -14.21
C PHE A 368 -18.94 -25.20 -15.04
N PHE A 369 -18.86 -24.46 -16.15
CA PHE A 369 -17.67 -24.31 -16.98
C PHE A 369 -16.95 -22.98 -16.73
N GLY A 370 -17.61 -22.01 -16.09
CA GLY A 370 -17.08 -20.69 -15.74
C GLY A 370 -17.54 -20.22 -14.36
N ILE A 371 -16.85 -19.22 -13.81
CA ILE A 371 -17.11 -18.72 -12.44
C ILE A 371 -18.34 -17.79 -12.37
N TYR A 372 -18.67 -17.14 -13.49
CA TYR A 372 -19.84 -16.27 -13.64
C TYR A 372 -21.06 -16.98 -14.26
N GLU A 373 -21.00 -18.30 -14.43
CA GLU A 373 -22.15 -19.04 -14.94
C GLU A 373 -23.20 -19.17 -13.84
N HIS A 374 -24.46 -18.88 -14.19
CA HIS A 374 -25.61 -18.96 -13.29
C HIS A 374 -25.61 -17.91 -12.15
N THR A 375 -25.02 -16.75 -12.36
CA THR A 375 -25.08 -15.58 -11.43
C THR A 375 -26.28 -14.65 -11.65
N ASP A 376 -27.09 -14.92 -12.69
CA ASP A 376 -28.33 -14.18 -13.07
C ASP A 376 -29.53 -14.37 -12.12
#